data_AF-A0A365N0S9-F1
#
_entry.id   AF-A0A365N0S9-F1
#
_cell.length_a   1.000
_cell.length_b   1.000
_cell.length_c   1.000
_cell.angle_alpha   90.00
_cell.angle_beta   90.00
_cell.angle_gamma   90.00
#
_symmetry.space_group_name_H-M   'P 1'
#
loop_
_entity.id
_entity.type
_entity.pdbx_description
1 polymer ?
#
loop_
_entity_poly.entity_id
_entity_poly.type
_entity_poly.pdbx_seq_one_letter_code
_entity_poly.pdbx_strand_id
1 'polypeptide(L)'
;MLRTSTGYFGLLPNELLLQLVCYLPITDVLSLKCATHELLVVLEQRIQPSQYIQCNGPFNNSHDLLETMGRHGAVISGSRALEYFVPGSATSESDWDFYVSPALASVAAMKAALERSGVTFESSLSRAARQLREMSTTTLSRNQIVAVANEAFFDTRDWSKEEKTVIVTIHTTYPELMDMTTHVQADGSIRWIDAIAPVIIQSDGSAAPTFTNPLQAPSNRYPDSVAAKVLNGIASKNSKTVSVQLIIGNIDPRRISVIDPLLQTTFSSIFSFYGSHVQCILTKHVAFHMYYRLTRDKIAYRWDVPEGLENKAQSAVRKYISRGYGFREAEENEQWVVRSSQDEDSILIQFDLNCHYGYMPSISQVKGLRWRHKGKVIRPSLQPVTVDARYDLLRYGITSMGCI
;
A
#
# COMPACT_ATOMS: atom_id res chain seq x y z
N MET A 1 -37.67 -29.21 17.88
CA MET A 1 -36.93 -28.01 17.46
C MET A 1 -37.14 -27.82 15.98
N LEU A 2 -37.74 -26.70 15.56
CA LEU A 2 -37.94 -26.38 14.14
C LEU A 2 -36.56 -26.18 13.49
N ARG A 3 -36.20 -27.04 12.53
CA ARG A 3 -35.06 -26.82 11.65
C ARG A 3 -35.46 -25.74 10.64
N THR A 4 -35.02 -24.51 10.87
CA THR A 4 -35.08 -23.46 9.85
C THR A 4 -33.98 -23.70 8.82
N SER A 5 -34.13 -23.14 7.62
CA SER A 5 -33.11 -23.18 6.55
C SER A 5 -31.79 -22.51 6.94
N THR A 6 -31.79 -21.70 7.99
CA THR A 6 -30.61 -21.04 8.57
C THR A 6 -30.09 -21.72 9.84
N GLY A 7 -30.74 -22.80 10.29
CA GLY A 7 -30.48 -23.42 11.59
C GLY A 7 -30.61 -22.43 12.77
N TYR A 8 -29.90 -22.71 13.86
CA TYR A 8 -29.92 -21.88 15.07
C TYR A 8 -29.39 -20.46 14.85
N PHE A 9 -28.60 -20.20 13.81
CA PHE A 9 -28.10 -18.86 13.51
C PHE A 9 -29.21 -17.88 13.16
N GLY A 10 -30.30 -18.34 12.53
CA GLY A 10 -31.46 -17.48 12.24
C GLY A 10 -32.30 -17.12 13.47
N LEU A 11 -31.99 -17.69 14.64
CA LEU A 11 -32.63 -17.33 15.91
C LEU A 11 -31.84 -16.23 16.65
N LEU A 12 -30.63 -15.92 16.19
CA LEU A 12 -29.78 -14.91 16.83
C LEU A 12 -30.11 -13.52 16.27
N PRO A 13 -30.11 -12.47 17.12
CA PRO A 13 -30.13 -11.10 16.64
C PRO A 13 -28.95 -10.82 15.70
N ASN A 14 -29.16 -9.95 14.72
CA ASN A 14 -28.15 -9.59 13.73
C ASN A 14 -26.87 -9.05 14.37
N GLU A 15 -26.99 -8.29 15.46
CA GLU A 15 -25.87 -7.72 16.21
C GLU A 15 -24.98 -8.80 16.82
N LEU A 16 -25.59 -9.83 17.40
CA LEU A 16 -24.86 -10.93 18.02
C LEU A 16 -24.24 -11.83 16.94
N LEU A 17 -24.97 -12.08 15.85
CA LEU A 17 -24.43 -12.81 14.72
C LEU A 17 -23.20 -12.10 14.12
N LEU A 18 -23.26 -10.77 13.96
CA LEU A 18 -22.13 -9.94 13.52
C LEU A 18 -20.91 -10.07 14.43
N GLN A 19 -21.12 -10.00 15.75
CA GLN A 19 -20.03 -10.15 16.71
C GLN A 19 -19.36 -11.52 16.58
N LEU A 20 -20.15 -12.60 16.42
CA LEU A 20 -19.61 -13.95 16.25
C LEU A 20 -18.80 -14.09 14.96
N VAL A 21 -19.33 -13.62 13.83
CA VAL A 21 -18.68 -13.81 12.52
C VAL A 21 -17.43 -12.94 12.34
N CYS A 22 -17.29 -11.88 13.13
CA CYS A 22 -16.04 -11.10 13.19
C CYS A 22 -14.85 -11.92 13.72
N TYR A 23 -15.08 -13.01 14.47
CA TYR A 23 -14.02 -13.91 14.94
C TYR A 23 -13.70 -15.05 13.95
N LEU A 24 -14.50 -15.21 12.90
CA LEU A 24 -14.33 -16.30 11.95
C LEU A 24 -13.39 -15.93 10.78
N PRO A 25 -12.52 -16.85 10.34
CA PRO A 25 -11.82 -16.73 9.06
C PRO A 25 -12.80 -16.52 7.92
N ILE A 26 -12.39 -15.80 6.88
CA ILE A 26 -13.30 -15.42 5.79
C ILE A 26 -13.91 -16.63 5.07
N THR A 27 -13.19 -17.74 4.94
CA THR A 27 -13.74 -18.98 4.35
C THR A 27 -14.91 -19.56 5.14
N ASP A 28 -14.89 -19.41 6.46
CA ASP A 28 -15.91 -19.98 7.32
C ASP A 28 -17.16 -19.11 7.26
N VAL A 29 -17.00 -17.79 7.14
CA VAL A 29 -18.09 -16.85 6.87
C VAL A 29 -18.72 -17.13 5.50
N LEU A 30 -17.91 -17.34 4.46
CA LEU A 30 -18.40 -17.70 3.13
C LEU A 30 -19.12 -19.07 3.14
N SER A 31 -18.56 -20.05 3.85
CA SER A 31 -19.18 -21.37 4.01
C SER A 31 -20.51 -21.28 4.75
N LEU A 32 -20.60 -20.44 5.79
CA LEU A 32 -21.84 -20.17 6.52
C LEU A 32 -22.87 -19.48 5.63
N LYS A 33 -22.45 -18.51 4.80
CA LYS A 33 -23.33 -17.87 3.83
C LYS A 33 -23.91 -18.90 2.84
N CYS A 34 -23.07 -19.78 2.29
CA CYS A 34 -23.51 -20.87 1.41
C CYS A 34 -24.44 -21.86 2.13
N ALA A 35 -24.08 -22.31 3.33
CA ALA A 35 -24.85 -23.28 4.11
C ALA A 35 -26.22 -22.76 4.56
N THR A 36 -26.39 -21.44 4.63
CA THR A 36 -27.64 -20.77 4.99
C THR A 36 -28.41 -20.26 3.78
N HIS A 37 -28.01 -20.66 2.57
CA HIS A 37 -28.63 -20.25 1.30
C HIS A 37 -28.74 -18.72 1.17
N GLU A 38 -27.72 -18.00 1.66
CA GLU A 38 -27.65 -16.53 1.67
C GLU A 38 -28.76 -15.82 2.47
N LEU A 39 -29.57 -16.55 3.26
CA LEU A 39 -30.67 -15.98 4.02
C LEU A 39 -30.20 -15.10 5.19
N LEU A 40 -28.95 -15.26 5.63
CA LEU A 40 -28.32 -14.39 6.63
C LEU A 40 -27.62 -13.21 5.96
N VAL A 41 -28.41 -12.24 5.48
CA VAL A 41 -27.91 -11.03 4.78
C VAL A 41 -26.85 -10.28 5.58
N VAL A 42 -26.91 -10.36 6.90
CA VAL A 42 -25.96 -9.70 7.79
C VAL A 42 -24.51 -10.16 7.59
N LEU A 43 -24.29 -11.36 7.04
CA LEU A 43 -22.94 -11.87 6.70
C LEU A 43 -22.24 -11.01 5.64
N GLU A 44 -23.00 -10.30 4.78
CA GLU A 44 -22.43 -9.36 3.80
C GLU A 44 -21.58 -8.28 4.47
N GLN A 45 -21.92 -7.85 5.68
CA GLN A 45 -21.14 -6.81 6.37
C GLN A 45 -19.71 -7.27 6.71
N ARG A 46 -19.50 -8.59 6.85
CA ARG A 46 -18.18 -9.19 7.10
C ARG A 46 -17.41 -9.51 5.81
N ILE A 47 -18.14 -9.68 4.70
CA ILE A 47 -17.59 -10.06 3.39
C ILE A 47 -17.24 -8.82 2.57
N GLN A 48 -18.08 -7.79 2.56
CA GLN A 48 -17.90 -6.64 1.68
C GLN A 48 -16.72 -5.76 2.13
N PRO A 49 -15.75 -5.45 1.24
CA PRO A 49 -14.59 -4.63 1.58
C PRO A 49 -14.96 -3.23 2.09
N SER A 50 -16.02 -2.63 1.53
CA SER A 50 -16.51 -1.31 1.93
C SER A 50 -16.94 -1.29 3.40
N GLN A 51 -17.66 -2.33 3.82
CA GLN A 51 -18.11 -2.53 5.19
C GLN A 51 -16.92 -2.83 6.11
N TYR A 52 -16.00 -3.69 5.68
CA TYR A 52 -14.76 -3.97 6.43
C TYR A 52 -13.97 -2.68 6.71
N ILE A 53 -13.73 -1.86 5.68
CA ILE A 53 -12.99 -0.59 5.80
C ILE A 53 -13.76 0.41 6.67
N GLN A 54 -15.09 0.50 6.53
CA GLN A 54 -15.92 1.40 7.31
C GLN A 54 -15.94 1.06 8.80
N CYS A 55 -16.07 -0.24 9.12
CA CYS A 55 -16.19 -0.71 10.49
C CYS A 55 -14.83 -0.73 11.22
N ASN A 56 -13.76 -1.12 10.53
CA ASN A 56 -12.46 -1.33 11.15
C ASN A 56 -11.48 -0.16 10.96
N GLY A 57 -11.71 0.67 9.93
CA GLY A 57 -10.83 1.78 9.57
C GLY A 57 -11.24 3.10 10.22
N PRO A 58 -10.30 4.06 10.25
CA PRO A 58 -10.54 5.43 10.70
C PRO A 58 -11.28 6.29 9.64
N PHE A 59 -11.65 5.70 8.50
CA PHE A 59 -12.12 6.43 7.33
C PHE A 59 -13.60 6.80 7.46
N ASN A 60 -13.91 8.08 7.25
CA ASN A 60 -15.29 8.60 7.27
C ASN A 60 -16.01 8.44 5.91
N ASN A 61 -15.28 8.16 4.82
CA ASN A 61 -15.82 7.96 3.48
C ASN A 61 -15.23 6.72 2.79
N SER A 62 -15.52 5.54 3.36
CA SER A 62 -15.01 4.25 2.85
C SER A 62 -15.46 3.94 1.42
N HIS A 63 -16.65 4.41 1.02
CA HIS A 63 -17.17 4.19 -0.33
C HIS A 63 -16.36 4.94 -1.38
N ASP A 64 -16.15 6.27 -1.24
CA ASP A 64 -15.33 7.05 -2.19
C ASP A 64 -13.88 6.56 -2.22
N LEU A 65 -13.35 6.18 -1.05
CA LEU A 65 -12.02 5.59 -0.96
C LEU A 65 -11.93 4.29 -1.77
N LEU A 66 -12.87 3.37 -1.59
CA LEU A 66 -12.87 2.09 -2.30
C LEU A 66 -13.10 2.26 -3.80
N GLU A 67 -13.97 3.20 -4.20
CA GLU A 67 -14.16 3.60 -5.60
C GLU A 67 -12.87 4.11 -6.24
N THR A 68 -12.17 5.00 -5.54
CA THR A 68 -10.88 5.55 -5.99
C THR A 68 -9.82 4.45 -6.07
N MET A 69 -9.79 3.53 -5.09
CA MET A 69 -8.89 2.38 -5.12
C MET A 69 -9.11 1.52 -6.36
N GLY A 70 -10.37 1.22 -6.70
CA GLY A 70 -10.72 0.51 -7.93
C GLY A 70 -10.16 1.23 -9.15
N ARG A 71 -10.47 2.53 -9.29
CA ARG A 71 -10.08 3.34 -10.46
C ARG A 71 -8.59 3.47 -10.71
N HIS A 72 -7.81 3.46 -9.63
CA HIS A 72 -6.37 3.72 -9.69
C HIS A 72 -5.53 2.47 -9.43
N GLY A 73 -6.16 1.30 -9.35
CA GLY A 73 -5.48 0.03 -9.11
C GLY A 73 -4.77 -0.01 -7.75
N ALA A 74 -5.31 0.70 -6.76
CA ALA A 74 -4.75 0.72 -5.42
C ALA A 74 -5.28 -0.44 -4.57
N VAL A 75 -4.45 -0.95 -3.67
CA VAL A 75 -4.74 -2.15 -2.88
C VAL A 75 -4.35 -1.93 -1.43
N ILE A 76 -5.09 -2.53 -0.50
CA ILE A 76 -4.66 -2.64 0.90
C ILE A 76 -3.86 -3.93 1.05
N SER A 77 -2.75 -3.89 1.79
CA SER A 77 -1.98 -5.09 2.16
C SER A 77 -1.55 -5.03 3.63
N GLY A 78 -0.64 -5.91 4.02
CA GLY A 78 -0.11 -5.98 5.38
C GLY A 78 -1.14 -6.49 6.39
N SER A 79 -1.05 -5.99 7.62
CA SER A 79 -1.79 -6.56 8.75
C SER A 79 -3.30 -6.39 8.65
N ARG A 80 -3.79 -5.27 8.09
CA ARG A 80 -5.23 -5.01 7.92
C ARG A 80 -5.83 -5.84 6.79
N ALA A 81 -5.11 -6.05 5.69
CA ALA A 81 -5.54 -7.02 4.69
C ALA A 81 -5.58 -8.44 5.28
N LEU A 82 -4.58 -8.81 6.09
CA LEU A 82 -4.55 -10.12 6.72
C LEU A 82 -5.68 -10.31 7.74
N GLU A 83 -6.02 -9.29 8.53
CA GLU A 83 -7.15 -9.30 9.46
C GLU A 83 -8.49 -9.60 8.76
N TYR A 84 -8.68 -9.10 7.54
CA TYR A 84 -9.86 -9.43 6.73
C TYR A 84 -9.96 -10.95 6.47
N PHE A 85 -8.84 -11.62 6.19
CA PHE A 85 -8.79 -13.07 5.96
C PHE A 85 -8.85 -13.90 7.25
N VAL A 86 -8.04 -13.52 8.24
CA VAL A 86 -7.80 -14.27 9.47
C VAL A 86 -7.88 -13.30 10.65
N PRO A 87 -8.99 -13.25 11.38
CA PRO A 87 -9.15 -12.35 12.52
C PRO A 87 -8.09 -12.54 13.63
N GLY A 88 -7.75 -11.45 14.30
CA GLY A 88 -6.68 -11.40 15.31
C GLY A 88 -5.27 -11.34 14.73
N SER A 89 -5.14 -10.91 13.48
CA SER A 89 -3.88 -10.65 12.77
C SER A 89 -3.48 -9.18 12.76
N ALA A 90 -4.40 -8.29 13.15
CA ALA A 90 -4.15 -6.87 13.41
C ALA A 90 -4.60 -6.50 14.83
N THR A 91 -4.05 -5.39 15.31
CA THR A 91 -4.43 -4.73 16.56
C THR A 91 -5.04 -3.36 16.26
N SER A 92 -5.61 -2.69 17.25
CA SER A 92 -6.09 -1.31 17.08
C SER A 92 -5.02 -0.34 16.61
N GLU A 93 -3.76 -0.58 16.98
CA GLU A 93 -2.59 0.23 16.63
C GLU A 93 -1.98 -0.13 15.27
N SER A 94 -2.48 -1.18 14.61
CA SER A 94 -1.91 -1.61 13.34
C SER A 94 -2.21 -0.62 12.21
N ASP A 95 -1.16 -0.24 11.50
CA ASP A 95 -1.17 0.68 10.36
C ASP A 95 -2.07 0.19 9.22
N TRP A 96 -2.56 1.14 8.42
CA TRP A 96 -3.24 0.89 7.15
C TRP A 96 -2.28 1.14 5.98
N ASP A 97 -1.89 0.06 5.30
CA ASP A 97 -0.94 0.12 4.18
C ASP A 97 -1.70 0.10 2.84
N PHE A 98 -1.78 1.25 2.18
CA PHE A 98 -2.32 1.38 0.82
C PHE A 98 -1.18 1.39 -0.17
N TYR A 99 -1.21 0.49 -1.14
CA TYR A 99 -0.28 0.47 -2.25
C TYR A 99 -0.94 1.04 -3.50
N VAL A 100 -0.22 1.89 -4.21
CA VAL A 100 -0.70 2.51 -5.45
C VAL A 100 0.36 2.46 -6.55
N SER A 101 -0.10 2.43 -7.79
CA SER A 101 0.75 2.63 -8.96
C SER A 101 1.55 3.94 -8.86
N PRO A 102 2.82 3.98 -9.29
CA PRO A 102 3.62 5.20 -9.36
C PRO A 102 3.13 6.24 -10.38
N ALA A 103 2.07 5.95 -11.14
CA ALA A 103 1.47 6.95 -12.02
C ALA A 103 1.01 8.17 -11.20
N LEU A 104 1.47 9.36 -11.57
CA LEU A 104 1.20 10.61 -10.83
C LEU A 104 -0.29 10.84 -10.60
N ALA A 105 -1.12 10.60 -11.62
CA ALA A 105 -2.57 10.69 -11.51
C ALA A 105 -3.15 9.74 -10.45
N SER A 106 -2.63 8.52 -10.36
CA SER A 106 -3.04 7.53 -9.36
C SER A 106 -2.61 7.91 -7.95
N VAL A 107 -1.35 8.38 -7.79
CA VAL A 107 -0.85 8.86 -6.49
C VAL A 107 -1.67 10.07 -6.02
N ALA A 108 -1.88 11.06 -6.88
CA ALA A 108 -2.62 12.27 -6.56
C ALA A 108 -4.09 11.95 -6.19
N ALA A 109 -4.76 11.12 -6.98
CA ALA A 109 -6.14 10.72 -6.71
C ALA A 109 -6.27 9.93 -5.39
N MET A 110 -5.39 8.97 -5.14
CA MET A 110 -5.39 8.20 -3.89
C MET A 110 -5.07 9.06 -2.67
N LYS A 111 -4.08 9.95 -2.76
CA LYS A 111 -3.78 10.90 -1.70
C LYS A 111 -5.00 11.76 -1.38
N ALA A 112 -5.63 12.35 -2.41
CA ALA A 112 -6.81 13.19 -2.24
C ALA A 112 -8.01 12.41 -1.66
N ALA A 113 -8.23 11.17 -2.08
CA ALA A 113 -9.30 10.33 -1.53
C ALA A 113 -9.06 9.95 -0.07
N LEU A 114 -7.82 9.66 0.31
CA LEU A 114 -7.44 9.44 1.71
C LEU A 114 -7.65 10.71 2.54
N GLU A 115 -7.27 11.88 2.03
CA GLU A 115 -7.50 13.18 2.70
C GLU A 115 -8.99 13.47 2.90
N ARG A 116 -9.81 13.29 1.85
CA ARG A 116 -11.28 13.38 1.97
C ARG A 116 -11.86 12.36 2.94
N SER A 117 -11.17 11.23 3.13
CA SER A 117 -11.55 10.18 4.08
C SER A 117 -11.08 10.42 5.51
N GLY A 118 -10.47 11.58 5.80
CA GLY A 118 -10.01 11.97 7.13
C GLY A 118 -8.54 11.70 7.43
N VAL A 119 -7.72 11.35 6.44
CA VAL A 119 -6.27 11.19 6.61
C VAL A 119 -5.57 12.54 6.50
N THR A 120 -4.68 12.83 7.45
CA THR A 120 -3.77 13.97 7.38
C THR A 120 -2.36 13.46 7.12
N PHE A 121 -1.78 13.81 5.96
CA PHE A 121 -0.41 13.40 5.61
C PHE A 121 0.63 14.28 6.29
N GLU A 122 1.75 13.67 6.70
CA GLU A 122 2.93 14.35 7.24
C GLU A 122 3.57 15.22 6.15
N SER A 123 3.78 16.51 6.42
CA SER A 123 4.46 17.41 5.48
C SER A 123 5.96 17.12 5.41
N SER A 124 6.62 17.58 4.34
CA SER A 124 8.07 17.41 4.22
C SER A 124 8.82 18.11 5.34
N LEU A 125 8.33 19.27 5.80
CA LEU A 125 8.88 20.04 6.90
C LEU A 125 8.72 19.31 8.23
N SER A 126 7.51 18.88 8.57
CA SER A 126 7.27 18.18 9.84
C SER A 126 8.06 16.87 9.93
N ARG A 127 8.21 16.15 8.81
CA ARG A 127 9.09 14.96 8.76
C ARG A 127 10.55 15.32 9.00
N ALA A 128 11.06 16.34 8.33
CA ALA A 128 12.45 16.78 8.48
C ALA A 128 12.75 17.20 9.92
N ALA A 129 11.85 17.97 10.53
CA ALA A 129 11.94 18.40 11.92
C ALA A 129 11.93 17.22 12.90
N ARG A 130 11.06 16.23 12.68
CA ARG A 130 11.04 15.00 13.49
C ARG A 130 12.35 14.23 13.37
N GLN A 131 12.90 14.08 12.15
CA GLN A 131 14.18 13.40 11.94
C GLN A 131 15.35 14.14 12.62
N LEU A 132 15.37 15.48 12.56
CA LEU A 132 16.33 16.27 13.32
C LEU A 132 16.20 16.05 14.83
N ARG A 133 14.98 15.99 15.36
CA ARG A 133 14.75 15.73 16.79
C ARG A 133 15.19 14.34 17.23
N GLU A 134 14.93 13.32 16.41
CA GLU A 134 15.13 11.91 16.77
C GLU A 134 16.54 11.39 16.44
N MET A 135 17.15 11.89 15.37
CA MET A 135 18.42 11.40 14.84
C MET A 135 19.52 12.47 14.77
N SER A 136 19.21 13.71 15.19
CA SER A 136 20.12 14.88 15.10
C SER A 136 20.52 15.27 13.67
N THR A 137 19.95 14.64 12.65
CA THR A 137 20.25 14.87 11.24
C THR A 137 19.04 14.55 10.35
N THR A 138 18.93 15.24 9.22
CA THR A 138 17.94 14.96 8.17
C THR A 138 18.56 15.18 6.79
N THR A 139 18.16 14.36 5.81
CA THR A 139 18.57 14.53 4.41
C THR A 139 17.36 14.92 3.59
N LEU A 140 17.45 16.05 2.89
CA LEU A 140 16.40 16.56 2.01
C LEU A 140 16.84 16.46 0.56
N SER A 141 16.04 15.75 -0.23
CA SER A 141 16.09 15.83 -1.69
C SER A 141 15.62 17.20 -2.18
N ARG A 142 16.01 17.55 -3.40
CA ARG A 142 15.56 18.72 -4.16
C ARG A 142 14.06 19.03 -4.01
N ASN A 143 13.20 18.04 -4.19
CA ASN A 143 11.76 18.23 -4.11
C ASN A 143 11.25 18.45 -2.68
N GLN A 144 11.90 17.84 -1.68
CA GLN A 144 11.58 18.11 -0.29
C GLN A 144 12.00 19.52 0.11
N ILE A 145 13.14 20.02 -0.39
CA ILE A 145 13.59 21.39 -0.17
C ILE A 145 12.54 22.38 -0.72
N VAL A 146 12.11 22.18 -1.96
CA VAL A 146 11.06 23.01 -2.59
C VAL A 146 9.73 22.91 -1.82
N ALA A 147 9.33 21.72 -1.38
CA ALA A 147 8.10 21.53 -0.62
C ALA A 147 8.14 22.26 0.72
N VAL A 148 9.28 22.22 1.42
CA VAL A 148 9.48 22.97 2.67
C VAL A 148 9.46 24.47 2.43
N ALA A 149 10.13 24.96 1.39
CA ALA A 149 10.11 26.39 1.06
C ALA A 149 8.70 26.90 0.71
N ASN A 150 7.93 26.14 -0.08
CA ASN A 150 6.52 26.43 -0.34
C ASN A 150 5.72 26.54 0.97
N GLU A 151 5.84 25.53 1.84
CA GLU A 151 5.12 25.48 3.11
C GLU A 151 5.48 26.68 4.00
N ALA A 152 6.77 26.98 4.13
CA ALA A 152 7.25 28.12 4.91
C ALA A 152 6.84 29.49 4.34
N PHE A 153 6.63 29.58 3.02
CA PHE A 153 6.21 30.82 2.36
C PHE A 153 4.71 31.10 2.55
N PHE A 154 3.87 30.07 2.43
CA PHE A 154 2.41 30.23 2.49
C PHE A 154 1.81 30.06 3.88
N ASP A 155 2.47 29.32 4.77
CA ASP A 155 2.01 29.10 6.15
C ASP A 155 2.78 29.99 7.12
N THR A 156 2.06 30.82 7.87
CA THR A 156 2.62 31.76 8.85
C THR A 156 2.43 31.30 10.29
N ARG A 157 2.15 30.01 10.52
CA ARG A 157 1.98 29.46 11.86
C ARG A 157 3.26 29.52 12.71
N ASP A 158 3.10 29.35 14.02
CA ASP A 158 4.22 29.19 14.92
C ASP A 158 4.94 27.85 14.70
N TRP A 159 6.10 27.92 14.07
CA TRP A 159 6.97 26.78 13.83
C TRP A 159 7.69 26.30 15.10
N SER A 160 7.81 24.99 15.26
CA SER A 160 8.67 24.38 16.29
C SER A 160 10.15 24.76 16.09
N LYS A 161 10.98 24.54 17.11
CA LYS A 161 12.41 24.86 17.05
C LYS A 161 13.09 24.14 15.89
N GLU A 162 12.80 22.85 15.73
CA GLU A 162 13.39 22.04 14.66
C GLU A 162 12.87 22.43 13.28
N GLU A 163 11.59 22.77 13.13
CA GLU A 163 11.05 23.29 11.87
C GLU A 163 11.72 24.62 11.48
N LYS A 164 11.91 25.53 12.44
CA LYS A 164 12.65 26.79 12.23
C LYS A 164 14.07 26.52 11.77
N THR A 165 14.77 25.57 12.38
CA THR A 165 16.11 25.16 11.94
C THR A 165 16.10 24.72 10.48
N VAL A 166 15.17 23.82 10.08
CA VAL A 166 15.07 23.36 8.69
C VAL A 166 14.83 24.53 7.73
N ILE A 167 13.85 25.39 8.03
CA ILE A 167 13.48 26.53 7.18
C ILE A 167 14.67 27.49 7.01
N VAL A 168 15.28 27.90 8.12
CA VAL A 168 16.42 28.84 8.11
C VAL A 168 17.60 28.24 7.36
N THR A 169 17.92 26.97 7.58
CA THR A 169 19.02 26.32 6.86
C THR A 169 18.75 26.24 5.35
N ILE A 170 17.51 25.93 4.92
CA ILE A 170 17.14 25.93 3.50
C ILE A 170 17.29 27.33 2.90
N HIS A 171 16.73 28.36 3.53
CA HIS A 171 16.84 29.73 3.02
C HIS A 171 18.28 30.27 3.03
N THR A 172 19.11 29.83 3.98
CA THR A 172 20.54 30.17 3.99
C THR A 172 21.29 29.49 2.85
N THR A 173 20.93 28.25 2.53
CA THR A 173 21.57 27.47 1.46
C THR A 173 21.10 27.90 0.07
N TYR A 174 19.82 28.23 -0.06
CA TYR A 174 19.13 28.64 -1.29
C TYR A 174 18.32 29.92 -1.03
N PRO A 175 18.97 31.10 -0.99
CA PRO A 175 18.29 32.36 -0.72
C PRO A 175 17.16 32.68 -1.69
N GLU A 176 17.21 32.16 -2.93
CA GLU A 176 16.16 32.34 -3.93
C GLU A 176 14.82 31.73 -3.49
N LEU A 177 14.84 30.75 -2.58
CA LEU A 177 13.63 30.10 -2.07
C LEU A 177 12.88 30.93 -1.02
N MET A 178 13.43 32.05 -0.54
CA MET A 178 12.72 32.95 0.38
C MET A 178 11.52 33.66 -0.27
N ASP A 179 11.63 33.99 -1.55
CA ASP A 179 10.53 34.57 -2.34
C ASP A 179 10.32 33.76 -3.62
N MET A 180 9.45 32.77 -3.51
CA MET A 180 9.21 31.87 -4.63
C MET A 180 8.31 32.47 -5.71
N THR A 181 7.65 33.60 -5.48
CA THR A 181 6.66 34.17 -6.43
C THR A 181 7.29 34.53 -7.76
N THR A 182 8.57 34.89 -7.76
CA THR A 182 9.33 35.25 -8.95
C THR A 182 9.87 34.03 -9.72
N HIS A 183 9.71 32.83 -9.17
CA HIS A 183 10.38 31.61 -9.64
C HIS A 183 9.40 30.48 -10.00
N VAL A 184 8.16 30.57 -9.51
CA VAL A 184 7.04 29.69 -9.88
C VAL A 184 6.44 30.14 -11.22
N GLN A 185 6.45 29.26 -12.19
CA GLN A 185 5.83 29.46 -13.51
C GLN A 185 4.30 29.28 -13.42
N ALA A 186 3.59 29.73 -14.44
CA ALA A 186 2.12 29.62 -14.51
C ALA A 186 1.60 28.17 -14.47
N ASP A 187 2.44 27.19 -14.83
CA ASP A 187 2.14 25.76 -14.75
C ASP A 187 2.51 25.13 -13.38
N GLY A 188 2.99 25.94 -12.43
CA GLY A 188 3.44 25.51 -11.10
C GLY A 188 4.88 24.99 -11.04
N SER A 189 5.61 24.93 -12.16
CA SER A 189 7.01 24.51 -12.18
C SER A 189 7.94 25.62 -11.68
N ILE A 190 9.06 25.24 -11.05
CA ILE A 190 10.07 26.21 -10.56
C ILE A 190 11.22 26.26 -11.57
N ARG A 191 11.49 27.42 -12.16
CA ARG A 191 12.74 27.65 -12.93
C ARG A 191 13.92 27.28 -12.00
N TRP A 192 15.07 26.80 -12.47
CA TRP A 192 16.22 26.39 -11.61
C TRP A 192 16.03 25.20 -10.63
N ILE A 193 14.94 24.44 -10.65
CA ILE A 193 14.81 23.26 -9.76
C ILE A 193 16.02 22.30 -9.89
N ASP A 194 16.57 22.14 -11.10
CA ASP A 194 17.74 21.29 -11.38
C ASP A 194 19.04 21.77 -10.72
N ALA A 195 19.15 23.07 -10.40
CA ALA A 195 20.31 23.65 -9.73
C ALA A 195 20.35 23.35 -8.22
N ILE A 196 19.22 22.93 -7.64
CA ILE A 196 19.14 22.55 -6.23
C ILE A 196 19.77 21.17 -6.06
N ALA A 197 20.74 21.08 -5.16
CA ALA A 197 21.36 19.82 -4.77
C ALA A 197 20.66 19.26 -3.51
N PRO A 198 20.60 17.93 -3.32
CA PRO A 198 20.18 17.37 -2.04
C PRO A 198 21.12 17.83 -0.90
N VAL A 199 20.55 18.12 0.27
CA VAL A 199 21.28 18.62 1.43
C VAL A 199 21.11 17.73 2.64
N ILE A 200 22.16 17.62 3.46
CA ILE A 200 22.09 17.06 4.80
C ILE A 200 22.09 18.22 5.79
N ILE A 201 21.08 18.30 6.64
CA ILE A 201 20.94 19.31 7.70
C ILE A 201 21.20 18.65 9.05
N GLN A 202 22.07 19.23 9.86
CA GLN A 202 22.32 18.80 11.24
C GLN A 202 21.53 19.64 12.25
N SER A 203 21.37 19.10 13.46
CA SER A 203 20.64 19.77 14.55
C SER A 203 21.21 21.13 14.97
N ASP A 204 22.48 21.41 14.68
CA ASP A 204 23.14 22.70 14.90
C ASP A 204 22.83 23.73 13.80
N GLY A 205 22.06 23.37 12.78
CA GLY A 205 21.70 24.21 11.64
C GLY A 205 22.73 24.21 10.50
N SER A 206 23.82 23.46 10.63
CA SER A 206 24.78 23.29 9.53
C SER A 206 24.17 22.44 8.40
N ALA A 207 24.49 22.81 7.16
CA ALA A 207 24.14 22.04 5.98
C ALA A 207 25.37 21.70 5.14
N ALA A 208 25.39 20.48 4.60
CA ALA A 208 26.37 20.07 3.61
C ALA A 208 25.64 19.58 2.34
N PRO A 209 26.06 20.02 1.14
CA PRO A 209 25.59 19.42 -0.10
C PRO A 209 26.03 17.95 -0.13
N THR A 210 25.10 17.08 -0.51
CA THR A 210 25.47 15.69 -0.82
C THR A 210 26.08 15.64 -2.21
N PHE A 211 27.42 15.67 -2.30
CA PHE A 211 28.11 15.35 -3.55
C PHE A 211 28.00 13.85 -3.80
N THR A 212 26.96 13.42 -4.52
CA THR A 212 26.96 12.09 -5.10
C THR A 212 28.00 12.06 -6.22
N ASN A 213 29.02 11.21 -6.10
CA ASN A 213 29.82 10.76 -7.24
C ASN A 213 28.89 10.45 -8.43
N PRO A 214 29.23 10.81 -9.68
CA PRO A 214 28.39 10.53 -10.83
C PRO A 214 28.37 9.01 -11.06
N LEU A 215 27.44 8.31 -10.41
CA LEU A 215 26.95 7.04 -10.92
C LEU A 215 26.23 7.38 -12.22
N GLN A 216 26.81 6.90 -13.33
CA GLN A 216 26.29 6.91 -14.69
C GLN A 216 24.83 7.36 -14.80
N ALA A 217 24.61 8.47 -15.48
CA ALA A 217 23.28 8.97 -15.80
C ALA A 217 22.41 7.84 -16.38
N PRO A 218 21.29 7.46 -15.73
CA PRO A 218 20.24 6.79 -16.45
C PRO A 218 19.56 7.88 -17.28
N SER A 219 19.79 7.85 -18.59
CA SER A 219 18.94 8.53 -19.55
C SER A 219 17.49 8.11 -19.30
N ASN A 220 16.68 8.96 -18.68
CA ASN A 220 15.21 8.93 -18.76
C ASN A 220 14.65 10.23 -18.18
N ARG A 221 14.10 11.08 -19.06
CA ARG A 221 13.20 12.16 -18.66
C ARG A 221 11.89 11.54 -18.16
N TYR A 222 11.78 11.35 -16.85
CA TYR A 222 10.54 11.29 -16.09
C TYR A 222 10.79 12.11 -14.83
N PRO A 223 9.83 12.94 -14.37
CA PRO A 223 10.14 13.91 -13.34
C PRO A 223 10.50 13.19 -12.04
N ASP A 224 11.58 13.62 -11.40
CA ASP A 224 12.05 13.23 -10.06
C ASP A 224 10.99 13.46 -8.93
N SER A 225 9.75 13.80 -9.31
CA SER A 225 8.52 14.07 -8.58
C SER A 225 7.91 12.77 -8.00
N VAL A 226 7.38 12.65 -6.80
CA VAL A 226 6.80 13.57 -5.81
C VAL A 226 6.99 12.87 -4.45
N ALA A 227 7.54 13.56 -3.44
CA ALA A 227 7.57 13.19 -2.01
C ALA A 227 7.54 11.69 -1.63
N ALA A 228 8.69 11.11 -1.24
CA ALA A 228 8.88 9.79 -0.62
C ALA A 228 8.15 8.57 -1.23
N LYS A 229 8.87 7.46 -1.40
CA LYS A 229 8.28 6.16 -1.80
C LYS A 229 7.12 5.71 -0.88
N VAL A 230 7.04 6.29 0.32
CA VAL A 230 5.93 6.14 1.25
C VAL A 230 5.52 7.51 1.77
N LEU A 231 4.25 7.88 1.59
CA LEU A 231 3.64 9.01 2.28
C LEU A 231 3.02 8.51 3.58
N ASN A 232 3.47 9.06 4.71
CA ASN A 232 2.92 8.73 6.02
C ASN A 232 1.83 9.74 6.36
N GLY A 233 0.73 9.26 6.92
CA GLY A 233 -0.34 10.07 7.44
C GLY A 233 -0.94 9.45 8.69
N ILE A 234 -1.83 10.21 9.30
CA ILE A 234 -2.60 9.79 10.47
C ILE A 234 -4.08 10.02 10.21
N ALA A 235 -4.92 9.16 10.75
CA ALA A 235 -6.35 9.38 10.77
C ALA A 235 -6.91 9.02 12.15
N SER A 236 -7.97 9.70 12.55
CA SER A 236 -8.55 9.55 13.89
C SER A 236 -10.03 9.24 13.81
N LYS A 237 -10.46 8.24 14.59
CA LYS A 237 -11.87 7.88 14.78
C LYS A 237 -12.10 7.49 16.23
N ASN A 238 -13.13 8.03 16.86
CA ASN A 238 -13.48 7.76 18.27
C ASN A 238 -12.28 7.94 19.22
N SER A 239 -11.55 9.06 19.08
CA SER A 239 -10.34 9.40 19.86
C SER A 239 -9.17 8.41 19.73
N LYS A 240 -9.22 7.48 18.78
CA LYS A 240 -8.10 6.61 18.42
C LYS A 240 -7.45 7.14 17.15
N THR A 241 -6.16 7.43 17.23
CA THR A 241 -5.33 7.80 16.08
C THR A 241 -4.60 6.56 15.58
N VAL A 242 -4.62 6.35 14.27
CA VAL A 242 -3.91 5.25 13.61
C VAL A 242 -3.06 5.78 12.47
N SER A 243 -1.94 5.10 12.24
CA SER A 243 -1.03 5.37 11.11
C SER A 243 -1.65 4.87 9.81
N VAL A 244 -1.51 5.66 8.75
CA VAL A 244 -1.93 5.37 7.39
C VAL A 244 -0.74 5.62 6.46
N GLN A 245 -0.41 4.66 5.62
CA GLN A 245 0.69 4.77 4.66
C GLN A 245 0.14 4.66 3.24
N LEU A 246 0.53 5.60 2.37
CA LEU A 246 0.39 5.47 0.92
C LEU A 246 1.75 5.11 0.32
N ILE A 247 1.90 3.85 -0.04
CA ILE A 247 3.11 3.23 -0.54
C ILE A 247 3.07 3.22 -2.07
N ILE A 248 4.01 3.92 -2.67
CA ILE A 248 4.09 4.11 -4.11
C ILE A 248 4.92 2.98 -4.71
N GLY A 249 4.34 2.23 -5.64
CA GLY A 249 5.03 1.18 -6.39
C GLY A 249 6.25 1.74 -7.15
N ASN A 250 7.18 0.88 -7.56
CA ASN A 250 8.33 1.33 -8.35
C ASN A 250 8.08 1.12 -9.84
N ILE A 251 8.74 1.89 -10.72
CA ILE A 251 8.82 1.59 -12.15
C ILE A 251 10.22 1.04 -12.40
N ASP A 252 10.34 -0.11 -13.09
CA ASP A 252 11.63 -0.56 -13.61
C ASP A 252 11.85 0.07 -15.00
N PRO A 253 12.74 1.07 -15.13
CA PRO A 253 12.97 1.78 -16.40
C PRO A 253 13.65 0.90 -17.47
N ARG A 254 14.14 -0.30 -17.13
CA ARG A 254 14.73 -1.25 -18.09
C ARG A 254 13.71 -2.24 -18.63
N ARG A 255 12.53 -2.31 -18.03
CA ARG A 255 11.40 -3.18 -18.43
C ARG A 255 10.27 -2.36 -19.02
N ILE A 256 10.60 -1.45 -19.95
CA ILE A 256 9.63 -0.76 -20.82
C ILE A 256 9.11 -1.78 -21.86
N SER A 257 8.49 -2.85 -21.39
CA SER A 257 7.55 -3.63 -22.16
C SER A 257 6.23 -2.86 -22.10
N VAL A 258 5.67 -2.54 -23.26
CA VAL A 258 4.45 -1.72 -23.48
C VAL A 258 3.19 -2.32 -22.82
N ILE A 259 3.34 -3.41 -22.07
CA ILE A 259 2.28 -4.25 -21.54
C ILE A 259 2.49 -4.39 -20.03
N ASP A 260 1.73 -3.61 -19.27
CA ASP A 260 1.38 -3.81 -17.86
C ASP A 260 2.48 -3.79 -16.75
N PRO A 261 3.29 -2.71 -16.59
CA PRO A 261 4.34 -2.66 -15.56
C PRO A 261 3.83 -2.28 -14.15
N LEU A 262 2.69 -1.59 -14.03
CA LEU A 262 2.36 -0.80 -12.84
C LEU A 262 1.71 -1.63 -11.71
N LEU A 263 0.91 -2.66 -12.05
CA LEU A 263 0.43 -3.63 -11.06
C LEU A 263 1.46 -4.69 -10.73
N GLN A 264 2.28 -5.09 -11.72
CA GLN A 264 3.34 -6.07 -11.50
C GLN A 264 4.33 -5.61 -10.43
N THR A 265 4.60 -4.31 -10.28
CA THR A 265 5.58 -3.82 -9.30
C THR A 265 5.01 -3.71 -7.89
N THR A 266 3.75 -3.29 -7.74
CA THR A 266 3.04 -3.30 -6.45
C THR A 266 2.86 -4.73 -5.93
N PHE A 267 2.33 -5.62 -6.76
CA PHE A 267 2.17 -7.03 -6.38
C PHE A 267 3.51 -7.71 -6.19
N SER A 268 4.52 -7.46 -7.04
CA SER A 268 5.86 -8.01 -6.79
C SER A 268 6.42 -7.56 -5.44
N SER A 269 6.12 -6.35 -4.98
CA SER A 269 6.57 -5.87 -3.66
C SER A 269 5.86 -6.61 -2.53
N ILE A 270 4.53 -6.71 -2.58
CA ILE A 270 3.70 -7.38 -1.58
C ILE A 270 4.01 -8.88 -1.48
N PHE A 271 4.09 -9.55 -2.63
CA PHE A 271 4.36 -10.98 -2.72
C PHE A 271 5.85 -11.34 -2.56
N SER A 272 6.72 -10.36 -2.31
CA SER A 272 8.12 -10.58 -1.91
C SER A 272 8.40 -10.16 -0.46
N PHE A 273 7.35 -9.99 0.36
CA PHE A 273 7.50 -9.76 1.80
C PHE A 273 8.26 -10.89 2.50
N TYR A 274 8.73 -10.62 3.72
CA TYR A 274 9.52 -11.55 4.54
C TYR A 274 8.78 -12.83 4.95
N GLY A 275 7.46 -12.89 4.83
CA GLY A 275 6.68 -14.03 5.27
C GLY A 275 5.38 -14.23 4.51
N SER A 276 4.97 -15.48 4.39
CA SER A 276 3.82 -15.89 3.55
C SER A 276 2.45 -15.42 4.03
N HIS A 277 2.25 -15.29 5.34
CA HIS A 277 1.01 -14.78 5.94
C HIS A 277 0.64 -13.35 5.50
N VAL A 278 1.62 -12.49 5.20
CA VAL A 278 1.34 -11.10 4.77
C VAL A 278 1.28 -10.95 3.25
N GLN A 279 1.37 -12.05 2.51
CA GLN A 279 1.25 -12.08 1.06
C GLN A 279 -0.23 -12.13 0.65
N CYS A 280 -0.92 -11.04 0.95
CA CYS A 280 -2.36 -10.89 0.73
C CYS A 280 -2.72 -9.44 0.37
N ILE A 281 -3.83 -9.29 -0.34
CA ILE A 281 -4.33 -8.00 -0.82
C ILE A 281 -5.85 -7.94 -0.66
N LEU A 282 -6.33 -6.73 -0.42
CA LEU A 282 -7.74 -6.38 -0.43
C LEU A 282 -7.94 -5.18 -1.36
N THR A 283 -8.87 -5.30 -2.30
CA THR A 283 -9.19 -4.27 -3.30
C THR A 283 -10.71 -4.07 -3.35
N LYS A 284 -11.18 -3.15 -4.21
CA LYS A 284 -12.61 -3.03 -4.52
C LYS A 284 -13.20 -4.32 -5.09
N HIS A 285 -12.48 -4.98 -6.00
CA HIS A 285 -13.03 -6.05 -6.83
C HIS A 285 -12.72 -7.44 -6.32
N VAL A 286 -11.55 -7.59 -5.70
CA VAL A 286 -11.03 -8.87 -5.24
C VAL A 286 -10.34 -8.78 -3.89
N ALA A 287 -10.39 -9.88 -3.14
CA ALA A 287 -9.47 -10.15 -2.05
C ALA A 287 -8.69 -11.41 -2.42
N PHE A 288 -7.36 -11.36 -2.33
CA PHE A 288 -6.50 -12.48 -2.67
C PHE A 288 -5.47 -12.73 -1.56
N HIS A 289 -5.29 -14.00 -1.19
CA HIS A 289 -4.24 -14.42 -0.26
C HIS A 289 -3.52 -15.65 -0.83
N MET A 290 -2.21 -15.53 -1.03
CA MET A 290 -1.43 -16.53 -1.77
C MET A 290 -1.23 -17.84 -1.01
N TYR A 291 -1.03 -17.77 0.31
CA TYR A 291 -0.81 -18.94 1.20
C TYR A 291 -1.91 -19.10 2.24
N TYR A 292 -3.17 -18.93 1.85
CA TYR A 292 -4.29 -18.87 2.79
C TYR A 292 -4.47 -20.16 3.59
N ARG A 293 -4.37 -21.33 2.96
CA ARG A 293 -4.56 -22.62 3.66
C ARG A 293 -3.62 -22.78 4.85
N LEU A 294 -2.37 -22.33 4.71
CA LEU A 294 -1.41 -22.32 5.80
C LEU A 294 -1.72 -21.23 6.83
N THR A 295 -2.07 -20.05 6.33
CA THR A 295 -2.22 -18.84 7.13
C THR A 295 -3.47 -18.84 7.99
N ARG A 296 -4.54 -19.54 7.57
CA ARG A 296 -5.77 -19.72 8.36
C ARG A 296 -5.50 -20.42 9.70
N ASP A 297 -4.51 -21.31 9.72
CA ASP A 297 -4.07 -22.04 10.91
C ASP A 297 -3.00 -21.25 11.69
N LYS A 298 -2.82 -19.97 11.36
CA LYS A 298 -1.78 -19.05 11.87
C LYS A 298 -0.36 -19.61 11.73
N ILE A 299 -0.09 -20.31 10.63
CA ILE A 299 1.27 -20.74 10.29
C ILE A 299 1.79 -19.89 9.12
N ALA A 300 3.08 -19.58 9.12
CA ALA A 300 3.71 -18.85 8.04
C ALA A 300 5.09 -19.44 7.69
N TYR A 301 5.37 -19.53 6.39
CA TYR A 301 6.75 -19.58 5.90
C TYR A 301 7.48 -18.25 6.11
N ARG A 302 8.71 -18.33 6.61
CA ARG A 302 9.68 -17.24 6.61
C ARG A 302 10.56 -17.33 5.36
N TRP A 303 10.65 -16.23 4.64
CA TRP A 303 11.51 -16.09 3.46
C TRP A 303 12.83 -15.43 3.82
N ASP A 304 13.87 -15.71 3.03
CA ASP A 304 15.13 -15.00 3.14
C ASP A 304 14.95 -13.56 2.69
N VAL A 305 15.49 -12.63 3.49
CA VAL A 305 15.52 -11.21 3.15
C VAL A 305 16.98 -10.74 3.00
N PRO A 306 17.23 -9.66 2.25
CA PRO A 306 18.55 -9.03 2.23
C PRO A 306 19.02 -8.68 3.65
N GLU A 307 20.33 -8.79 3.91
CA GLU A 307 20.93 -8.56 5.24
C GLU A 307 20.50 -7.24 5.89
N GLY A 308 20.43 -6.15 5.11
CA GLY A 308 19.98 -4.83 5.58
C GLY A 308 18.51 -4.76 6.03
N LEU A 309 17.69 -5.78 5.73
CA LEU A 309 16.29 -5.89 6.13
C LEU A 309 16.04 -6.93 7.22
N GLU A 310 17.07 -7.68 7.64
CA GLU A 310 16.94 -8.81 8.58
C GLU A 310 16.34 -8.36 9.93
N ASN A 311 16.83 -7.25 10.47
CA ASN A 311 16.31 -6.69 11.74
C ASN A 311 14.83 -6.29 11.65
N LYS A 312 14.41 -5.73 10.51
CA LYS A 312 13.00 -5.35 10.27
C LYS A 312 12.13 -6.59 10.10
N ALA A 313 12.59 -7.59 9.35
CA ALA A 313 11.91 -8.87 9.20
C ALA A 313 11.77 -9.58 10.56
N GLN A 314 12.82 -9.64 11.37
CA GLN A 314 12.78 -10.25 12.70
C GLN A 314 11.81 -9.53 13.64
N SER A 315 11.78 -8.20 13.62
CA SER A 315 10.79 -7.42 14.38
C SER A 315 9.36 -7.74 13.94
N ALA A 316 9.13 -7.82 12.63
CA ALA A 316 7.84 -8.20 12.07
C ALA A 316 7.45 -9.65 12.44
N VAL A 317 8.40 -10.60 12.44
CA VAL A 317 8.17 -11.97 12.93
C VAL A 317 7.74 -11.97 14.40
N ARG A 318 8.46 -11.29 15.29
CA ARG A 318 8.09 -11.18 16.72
C ARG A 318 6.68 -10.60 16.91
N LYS A 319 6.34 -9.57 16.12
CA LYS A 319 5.00 -8.96 16.11
C LYS A 319 3.89 -9.96 15.77
N TYR A 320 4.12 -10.90 14.85
CA TYR A 320 3.09 -11.89 14.51
C TYR A 320 3.11 -13.11 15.42
N ILE A 321 4.26 -13.48 16.00
CA ILE A 321 4.31 -14.49 17.08
C ILE A 321 3.43 -14.07 18.25
N SER A 322 3.48 -12.80 18.67
CA SER A 322 2.59 -12.30 19.73
C SER A 322 1.10 -12.28 19.34
N ARG A 323 0.78 -12.42 18.04
CA ARG A 323 -0.58 -12.56 17.49
C ARG A 323 -0.99 -14.02 17.28
N GLY A 324 -0.17 -14.96 17.76
CA GLY A 324 -0.42 -16.40 17.71
C GLY A 324 0.12 -17.09 16.46
N TYR A 325 1.02 -16.46 15.70
CA TYR A 325 1.60 -17.09 14.51
C TYR A 325 2.80 -17.99 14.83
N GLY A 326 2.80 -19.19 14.26
CA GLY A 326 3.98 -20.05 14.15
C GLY A 326 4.73 -19.80 12.84
N PHE A 327 6.06 -19.70 12.90
CA PHE A 327 6.91 -19.57 11.71
C PHE A 327 7.69 -20.86 11.47
N ARG A 328 7.71 -21.31 10.22
CA ARG A 328 8.49 -22.46 9.77
C ARG A 328 9.19 -22.16 8.46
N GLU A 329 10.13 -23.02 8.10
CA GLU A 329 10.79 -22.97 6.80
C GLU A 329 9.94 -23.71 5.77
N ALA A 330 9.92 -23.24 4.53
CA ALA A 330 9.32 -24.01 3.45
C ALA A 330 10.26 -25.17 3.09
N GLU A 331 9.69 -26.32 2.75
CA GLU A 331 10.45 -27.53 2.44
C GLU A 331 11.41 -27.29 1.27
N GLU A 332 12.64 -27.81 1.41
CA GLU A 332 13.61 -27.82 0.33
C GLU A 332 13.28 -28.94 -0.66
N ASN A 333 12.37 -28.64 -1.59
CA ASN A 333 12.06 -29.55 -2.69
C ASN A 333 13.10 -29.41 -3.82
N GLU A 334 13.39 -30.51 -4.53
CA GLU A 334 14.24 -30.47 -5.73
C GLU A 334 13.66 -29.51 -6.78
N GLN A 335 12.32 -29.48 -6.89
CA GLN A 335 11.57 -28.65 -7.82
C GLN A 335 11.00 -27.39 -7.16
N TRP A 336 10.86 -26.33 -7.96
CA TRP A 336 10.19 -25.10 -7.55
C TRP A 336 8.69 -25.34 -7.40
N VAL A 337 8.14 -25.02 -6.22
CA VAL A 337 6.69 -25.05 -5.99
C VAL A 337 6.09 -23.80 -6.64
N VAL A 338 5.19 -23.99 -7.61
CA VAL A 338 4.48 -22.90 -8.29
C VAL A 338 3.22 -22.54 -7.51
N ARG A 339 3.04 -21.24 -7.27
CA ARG A 339 1.89 -20.64 -6.61
C ARG A 339 1.11 -19.77 -7.58
N SER A 340 -0.21 -19.79 -7.50
CA SER A 340 -1.10 -18.97 -8.31
C SER A 340 -2.40 -18.70 -7.57
N SER A 341 -3.21 -17.75 -8.03
CA SER A 341 -4.55 -17.51 -7.46
C SER A 341 -5.58 -18.60 -7.75
N GLN A 342 -5.16 -19.68 -8.42
CA GLN A 342 -5.99 -20.85 -8.73
C GLN A 342 -5.51 -22.11 -8.03
N ASP A 343 -4.43 -22.04 -7.23
CA ASP A 343 -3.95 -23.21 -6.50
C ASP A 343 -4.78 -23.46 -5.23
N GLU A 344 -4.81 -24.71 -4.77
CA GLU A 344 -5.63 -25.17 -3.62
C GLU A 344 -5.26 -24.53 -2.28
N ASP A 345 -4.07 -23.96 -2.20
CA ASP A 345 -3.56 -23.38 -0.96
C ASP A 345 -3.75 -21.85 -0.92
N SER A 346 -4.20 -21.27 -2.03
CA SER A 346 -4.56 -19.87 -2.20
C SER A 346 -6.05 -19.64 -2.03
N ILE A 347 -6.46 -18.38 -1.85
CA ILE A 347 -7.87 -18.00 -1.93
C ILE A 347 -8.03 -16.70 -2.71
N LEU A 348 -9.03 -16.68 -3.59
CA LEU A 348 -9.48 -15.51 -4.34
C LEU A 348 -10.98 -15.32 -4.13
N ILE A 349 -11.37 -14.18 -3.58
CA ILE A 349 -12.76 -13.77 -3.40
C ILE A 349 -13.04 -12.62 -4.38
N GLN A 350 -14.19 -12.65 -5.05
CA GLN A 350 -14.64 -11.63 -6.01
C GLN A 350 -15.90 -10.97 -5.47
N PHE A 351 -15.98 -9.63 -5.49
CA PHE A 351 -17.04 -8.88 -4.79
C PHE A 351 -18.13 -8.31 -5.71
N ASP A 352 -17.81 -7.86 -6.93
CA ASP A 352 -18.79 -7.51 -7.96
C ASP A 352 -18.12 -7.31 -9.33
N LEU A 353 -18.76 -7.79 -10.39
CA LEU A 353 -18.32 -7.68 -11.80
C LEU A 353 -18.88 -6.42 -12.49
N ASN A 354 -19.90 -5.76 -11.92
CA ASN A 354 -20.61 -4.64 -12.56
C ASN A 354 -19.95 -3.27 -12.34
N CYS A 355 -18.64 -3.14 -12.51
CA CYS A 355 -17.97 -1.84 -12.39
C CYS A 355 -18.06 -1.05 -13.71
N HIS A 356 -18.73 0.10 -13.70
CA HIS A 356 -18.90 0.94 -14.90
C HIS A 356 -17.81 2.00 -15.11
N TYR A 357 -16.85 2.14 -14.19
CA TYR A 357 -15.94 3.28 -14.20
C TYR A 357 -14.49 2.87 -13.94
N GLY A 358 -13.74 2.75 -15.05
CA GLY A 358 -12.28 2.90 -15.18
C GLY A 358 -11.42 1.97 -14.32
N TYR A 359 -10.64 1.09 -14.95
CA TYR A 359 -9.72 0.12 -14.35
C TYR A 359 -10.33 -0.94 -13.41
N MET A 360 -10.79 -2.04 -14.00
CA MET A 360 -10.89 -3.31 -13.29
C MET A 360 -9.60 -4.08 -13.57
N PRO A 361 -8.82 -4.54 -12.56
CA PRO A 361 -7.87 -5.60 -12.82
C PRO A 361 -8.68 -6.76 -13.40
N SER A 362 -8.45 -7.07 -14.67
CA SER A 362 -9.13 -8.16 -15.33
C SER A 362 -8.90 -9.40 -14.47
N ILE A 363 -9.94 -10.20 -14.25
CA ILE A 363 -9.81 -11.45 -13.49
C ILE A 363 -8.70 -12.33 -14.09
N SER A 364 -8.43 -12.21 -15.40
CA SER A 364 -7.28 -12.82 -16.07
C SER A 364 -5.92 -12.31 -15.59
N GLN A 365 -5.73 -11.02 -15.27
CA GLN A 365 -4.49 -10.48 -14.68
C GLN A 365 -4.20 -11.11 -13.31
N VAL A 366 -5.19 -11.17 -12.41
CA VAL A 366 -5.01 -11.78 -11.07
C VAL A 366 -4.83 -13.30 -11.18
N LYS A 367 -5.52 -13.96 -12.12
CA LYS A 367 -5.33 -15.38 -12.45
C LYS A 367 -3.98 -15.68 -13.10
N GLY A 368 -3.39 -14.71 -13.80
CA GLY A 368 -2.08 -14.81 -14.43
C GLY A 368 -0.91 -14.64 -13.47
N LEU A 369 -1.15 -14.12 -12.26
CA LEU A 369 -0.13 -13.96 -11.24
C LEU A 369 0.38 -15.32 -10.76
N ARG A 370 1.67 -15.57 -11.00
CA ARG A 370 2.35 -16.79 -10.58
C ARG A 370 3.63 -16.47 -9.85
N TRP A 371 3.83 -17.12 -8.71
CA TRP A 371 5.09 -17.12 -7.98
C TRP A 371 5.66 -18.53 -7.92
N ARG A 372 6.92 -18.61 -7.58
CA ARG A 372 7.55 -19.87 -7.27
C ARG A 372 8.44 -19.73 -6.05
N HIS A 373 8.46 -20.76 -5.22
CA HIS A 373 9.38 -20.84 -4.09
C HIS A 373 10.12 -22.17 -4.06
N LYS A 374 11.32 -22.15 -3.46
CA LYS A 374 12.14 -23.33 -3.17
C LYS A 374 12.93 -23.03 -1.90
N GLY A 375 12.71 -23.83 -0.85
CA GLY A 375 13.19 -23.49 0.49
C GLY A 375 12.74 -22.08 0.87
N LYS A 376 13.67 -21.28 1.41
CA LYS A 376 13.41 -19.90 1.86
C LYS A 376 13.36 -18.85 0.75
N VAL A 377 13.55 -19.24 -0.52
CA VAL A 377 13.60 -18.29 -1.64
C VAL A 377 12.26 -18.25 -2.36
N ILE A 378 11.71 -17.05 -2.57
CA ILE A 378 10.51 -16.81 -3.38
C ILE A 378 10.80 -15.81 -4.51
N ARG A 379 10.25 -16.07 -5.71
CA ARG A 379 10.40 -15.19 -6.89
C ARG A 379 9.15 -15.20 -7.78
N PRO A 380 8.90 -14.12 -8.55
CA PRO A 380 7.90 -14.14 -9.63
C PRO A 380 8.22 -15.24 -10.66
N SER A 381 7.18 -15.89 -11.19
CA SER A 381 7.30 -16.81 -12.32
C SER A 381 7.26 -16.02 -13.64
N LEU A 382 8.28 -16.17 -14.49
CA LEU A 382 8.45 -15.39 -15.72
C LEU A 382 7.77 -16.00 -16.96
N GLN A 383 6.94 -17.05 -16.81
CA GLN A 383 6.34 -17.75 -17.95
C GLN A 383 4.86 -17.36 -18.17
N PRO A 384 4.55 -16.51 -19.16
CA PRO A 384 3.17 -16.38 -19.65
C PRO A 384 2.79 -17.63 -20.46
N VAL A 385 1.63 -18.23 -20.16
CA VAL A 385 1.26 -19.57 -20.67
C VAL A 385 0.56 -19.53 -22.02
N THR A 386 -0.06 -18.42 -22.43
CA THR A 386 -0.79 -18.35 -23.71
C THR A 386 -0.59 -17.04 -24.45
N VAL A 387 -0.73 -17.10 -25.78
CA VAL A 387 -0.70 -15.94 -26.68
C VAL A 387 -1.91 -15.02 -26.43
N ASP A 388 -3.07 -15.58 -26.08
CA ASP A 388 -4.28 -14.81 -25.75
C ASP A 388 -4.13 -14.01 -24.46
N ALA A 389 -3.44 -14.53 -23.44
CA ALA A 389 -3.10 -13.75 -22.25
C ALA A 389 -2.18 -12.56 -22.59
N ARG A 390 -1.33 -12.67 -23.63
CA ARG A 390 -0.54 -11.53 -24.13
C ARG A 390 -1.39 -10.53 -24.90
N TYR A 391 -2.37 -11.00 -25.68
CA TYR A 391 -3.27 -10.15 -26.47
C TYR A 391 -4.33 -9.42 -25.62
N ASP A 392 -4.89 -10.06 -24.60
CA ASP A 392 -5.81 -9.42 -23.66
C ASP A 392 -5.10 -8.35 -22.81
N LEU A 393 -3.82 -8.56 -22.47
CA LEU A 393 -2.99 -7.55 -21.81
C LEU A 393 -2.65 -6.36 -22.73
N LEU A 394 -2.62 -6.57 -24.06
CA LEU A 394 -2.40 -5.52 -25.07
C LEU A 394 -3.67 -4.72 -25.41
N ARG A 395 -4.87 -5.30 -25.20
CA ARG A 395 -6.13 -4.74 -25.71
C ARG A 395 -6.77 -3.65 -24.84
N TYR A 396 -6.31 -3.44 -23.60
CA TYR A 396 -6.95 -2.53 -22.63
C TYR A 396 -6.13 -1.27 -22.28
N GLY A 397 -5.39 -0.73 -23.25
CA GLY A 397 -4.95 0.66 -23.38
C GLY A 397 -4.85 1.54 -22.12
N ILE A 398 -3.62 1.86 -21.72
CA ILE A 398 -3.30 3.10 -20.98
C ILE A 398 -2.29 3.90 -21.81
N THR A 399 -2.76 4.40 -22.95
CA THR A 399 -2.44 5.75 -23.40
C THR A 399 -3.74 6.53 -23.37
N SER A 400 -3.73 7.67 -22.69
CA SER A 400 -4.52 8.81 -23.16
C SER A 400 -3.93 9.15 -24.53
N MET A 401 -4.59 8.74 -25.61
CA MET A 401 -4.56 9.57 -26.82
C MET A 401 -5.55 10.70 -26.56
N GLY A 402 -5.01 11.87 -26.21
CA GLY A 402 -5.77 13.10 -26.36
C GLY A 402 -6.07 13.35 -27.85
N CYS A 403 -7.23 13.93 -28.10
CA CYS A 403 -7.66 14.64 -29.31
C CYS A 403 -7.60 13.89 -30.66
N ILE A 404 -8.78 13.59 -31.20
CA ILE A 404 -9.35 14.38 -32.31
C ILE A 404 -10.75 14.83 -31.88
#